data_AF-A0A821XPZ9-F1
#
_entry.id   AF-A0A821XPZ9-F1
#
_cell.length_a   1.000
_cell.length_b   1.000
_cell.length_c   1.000
_cell.angle_alpha   90.00
_cell.angle_beta   90.00
_cell.angle_gamma   90.00
#
_symmetry.space_group_name_H-M   'P 1'
#
loop_
_entity.id
_entity.type
_entity.pdbx_description
1 polymer ?
#
loop_
_entity_poly.entity_id
_entity_poly.type
_entity_poly.pdbx_seq_one_letter_code
_entity_poly.pdbx_strand_id
1 'polypeptide(L)'
;MSGKHFKLGQRVLVTGKNVKGAIAYVGCPTFATGNWVGIILDEPKGKNNGTVRGHAYFQCDENCGMFVRPSQLQILDVDDNPMETSMTTSSEDTKTSIPNRRLSSVTVAQRSRPTT
;
A
#
# COMPACT_ATOMS: atom_id res chain seq x y z
N MET A 1 -7.64 10.05 17.35
CA MET A 1 -7.70 9.70 15.91
C MET A 1 -6.42 8.96 15.57
N SER A 2 -6.47 7.64 15.38
CA SER A 2 -5.28 6.89 14.99
C SER A 2 -4.90 7.26 13.56
N GLY A 3 -3.83 8.03 13.41
CA GLY A 3 -3.26 8.36 12.10
C GLY A 3 -2.67 7.13 11.45
N LYS A 4 -2.75 7.06 10.11
CA LYS A 4 -2.03 6.04 9.33
C LYS A 4 -0.53 6.17 9.61
N HIS A 5 0.10 5.12 10.15
CA HIS A 5 1.54 5.07 10.36
C HIS A 5 2.23 4.58 9.09
N PHE A 6 3.01 5.45 8.46
CA PHE A 6 3.81 5.10 7.29
C PHE A 6 5.21 4.65 7.72
N LYS A 7 5.71 3.58 7.11
CA LYS A 7 7.06 3.05 7.30
C LYS A 7 7.85 3.15 6.01
N LEU A 8 9.15 3.41 6.11
CA LEU A 8 10.04 3.34 4.95
C LEU A 8 10.03 1.93 4.36
N GLY A 9 10.10 1.83 3.03
CA GLY A 9 9.99 0.58 2.28
C GLY A 9 8.56 0.04 2.13
N GLN A 10 7.56 0.59 2.83
CA GLN A 10 6.18 0.10 2.73
C GLN A 10 5.64 0.29 1.30
N ARG A 11 4.99 -0.74 0.77
CA ARG A 11 4.27 -0.70 -0.52
C ARG A 11 3.02 0.15 -0.39
N VAL A 12 2.85 1.07 -1.33
CA VAL A 12 1.71 1.99 -1.36
C VAL A 12 1.21 2.22 -2.78
N LEU A 13 -0.09 2.47 -2.88
CA LEU A 13 -0.76 2.99 -4.05
C LEU A 13 -1.05 4.47 -3.86
N VAL A 14 -0.67 5.29 -4.85
CA VAL A 14 -1.04 6.71 -4.91
C VAL A 14 -2.46 6.83 -5.48
N THR A 15 -3.43 7.07 -4.60
CA THR A 15 -4.83 7.21 -4.96
C THR A 15 -5.02 8.47 -5.81
N GLY A 16 -5.54 8.31 -7.02
CA GLY A 16 -5.74 9.38 -8.00
C GLY A 16 -4.89 9.24 -9.26
N LYS A 17 -3.69 8.67 -9.15
CA LYS A 17 -2.84 8.33 -10.31
C LYS A 17 -2.80 6.84 -10.61
N ASN A 18 -3.25 6.00 -9.67
CA ASN A 18 -3.20 4.54 -9.75
C ASN A 18 -1.78 4.03 -10.06
N VAL A 19 -0.78 4.65 -9.42
CA VAL A 19 0.63 4.25 -9.52
C VAL A 19 1.11 3.71 -8.19
N LYS A 20 1.87 2.62 -8.26
CA LYS A 20 2.45 1.94 -7.11
C LYS A 20 3.89 2.36 -6.88
N GLY A 21 4.34 2.18 -5.65
CA GLY A 21 5.72 2.41 -5.28
C GLY A 21 5.98 2.06 -3.82
N ALA A 22 7.18 2.40 -3.37
CA ALA A 22 7.63 2.22 -2.00
C ALA A 22 7.92 3.57 -1.34
N ILE A 23 7.57 3.68 -0.05
CA ILE A 23 7.86 4.89 0.73
C ILE A 23 9.36 5.02 0.96
N ALA A 24 9.92 6.18 0.61
CA ALA A 24 11.34 6.49 0.82
C ALA A 24 11.56 7.69 1.75
N TYR A 25 10.51 8.46 2.05
CA TYR A 25 10.59 9.58 2.98
C TYR A 25 9.24 9.80 3.68
N VAL A 26 9.27 10.15 4.97
CA VAL A 26 8.10 10.58 5.74
C VAL A 26 8.51 11.77 6.60
N GLY A 27 7.90 12.94 6.38
CA GLY A 27 8.23 14.13 7.18
C GLY A 27 7.83 15.46 6.53
N CYS A 28 8.36 16.54 7.08
CA CYS A 28 8.18 17.90 6.58
C CYS A 28 9.37 18.29 5.68
N PRO A 29 9.22 18.34 4.35
CA PRO A 29 10.29 18.74 3.46
C PRO A 29 10.48 20.27 3.45
N THR A 30 11.66 20.74 3.03
CA THR A 30 11.97 22.18 2.99
C THR A 30 11.17 22.94 1.95
N PHE A 31 10.66 22.26 0.91
CA PHE A 31 9.93 22.91 -0.19
C PHE A 31 8.44 23.16 0.11
N ALA A 32 7.87 22.54 1.15
CA ALA A 32 6.44 22.65 1.48
C ALA A 32 6.14 22.35 2.94
N THR A 33 5.13 23.01 3.49
CA THR A 33 4.72 22.83 4.89
C THR A 33 3.88 21.56 5.12
N GLY A 34 3.86 21.12 6.38
CA GLY A 34 3.11 19.96 6.84
C GLY A 34 3.75 18.62 6.45
N ASN A 35 3.07 17.52 6.78
CA ASN A 35 3.58 16.18 6.50
C ASN A 35 3.43 15.81 5.02
N TRP A 36 4.50 15.28 4.47
CA TRP A 36 4.59 14.70 3.14
C TRP A 36 5.21 13.31 3.21
N VAL A 37 4.89 12.52 2.20
CA VAL A 37 5.48 11.21 1.97
C VAL A 37 6.15 11.22 0.62
N GLY A 38 7.45 10.91 0.60
CA GLY A 38 8.22 10.69 -0.62
C GLY A 38 8.18 9.22 -1.01
N ILE A 39 7.95 8.94 -2.28
CA ILE A 39 7.70 7.61 -2.84
C ILE A 39 8.62 7.40 -4.02
N ILE A 40 9.26 6.25 -4.06
CA ILE A 40 9.94 5.72 -5.24
C ILE A 40 8.92 4.88 -5.99
N LEU A 41 8.53 5.34 -7.17
CA LEU A 41 7.57 4.66 -8.03
C LEU A 41 8.24 3.53 -8.79
N ASP A 42 7.47 2.48 -9.07
CA ASP A 42 7.94 1.35 -9.88
C ASP A 42 8.04 1.72 -11.37
N GLU A 43 7.32 2.76 -11.79
CA GLU A 43 7.27 3.26 -13.16
C GLU A 43 7.70 4.75 -13.20
N PRO A 44 8.26 5.24 -14.33
CA PRO A 44 8.73 6.62 -14.50
C PRO A 44 7.56 7.63 -14.68
N LYS A 45 6.62 7.63 -13.74
CA LYS A 45 5.41 8.49 -13.68
C LYS A 45 5.49 9.53 -12.55
N GLY A 46 6.69 9.69 -12.01
CA GLY A 46 7.09 10.62 -10.96
C GLY A 46 7.30 12.04 -11.45
N LYS A 47 7.98 12.83 -10.62
CA LYS A 47 8.27 14.25 -10.84
C LYS A 47 9.73 14.64 -10.59
N ASN A 48 10.48 13.78 -9.90
CA ASN A 48 11.86 14.05 -9.48
C ASN A 48 12.63 12.73 -9.37
N ASN A 49 13.91 12.82 -9.03
CA ASN A 49 14.81 11.69 -8.74
C ASN A 49 15.09 11.54 -7.23
N GLY A 50 14.26 12.14 -6.37
CA GLY A 50 14.44 12.22 -4.93
C GLY A 50 15.18 13.48 -4.44
N THR A 51 15.66 14.33 -5.37
CA THR A 51 16.13 15.68 -5.07
C THR A 51 15.10 16.73 -5.47
N VAL A 52 14.82 17.69 -4.59
CA VAL A 52 13.91 18.81 -4.87
C VAL A 52 14.57 20.12 -4.44
N ARG A 53 14.71 21.06 -5.38
CA ARG A 53 15.35 22.38 -5.16
C ARG A 53 16.75 22.28 -4.55
N GLY A 54 17.57 21.34 -5.04
CA GLY A 54 18.95 21.13 -4.56
C GLY A 54 19.07 20.39 -3.23
N HIS A 55 17.97 19.99 -2.60
CA HIS A 55 17.98 19.15 -1.39
C HIS A 55 17.63 17.71 -1.75
N ALA A 56 18.53 16.78 -1.43
CA ALA A 56 18.31 15.34 -1.57
C ALA A 56 17.54 14.80 -0.36
N TYR A 57 16.43 14.13 -0.61
CA TYR A 57 15.59 13.50 0.42
C TYR A 57 15.70 11.97 0.38
N PHE A 58 15.76 11.42 -0.82
CA PHE A 58 15.96 10.01 -1.13
C PHE A 58 16.61 9.88 -2.51
N GLN A 59 16.99 8.68 -2.92
CA GLN A 59 17.60 8.41 -4.22
C GLN A 59 16.70 7.48 -5.04
N CYS A 60 16.48 7.82 -6.31
CA CYS A 60 15.81 6.96 -7.29
C CYS A 60 16.16 7.40 -8.72
N ASP A 61 15.68 6.63 -9.70
CA ASP A 61 15.81 6.98 -11.10
C ASP A 61 15.06 8.27 -11.45
N GLU A 62 15.45 8.87 -12.58
CA GLU A 62 14.80 10.05 -13.10
C GLU A 62 13.31 9.81 -13.35
N ASN A 63 12.49 10.76 -12.91
CA ASN A 63 11.03 10.67 -13.00
C ASN A 63 10.42 9.49 -12.23
N CYS A 64 11.12 8.88 -11.27
CA CYS A 64 10.53 7.85 -10.40
C CYS A 64 10.16 8.38 -9.00
N GLY A 65 10.69 9.52 -8.57
CA GLY A 65 10.39 10.13 -7.29
C GLY A 65 9.11 10.97 -7.29
N MET A 66 8.28 10.82 -6.24
CA MET A 66 7.07 11.62 -6.05
C MET A 66 6.84 11.97 -4.58
N PHE A 67 6.47 13.24 -4.32
CA PHE A 67 5.99 13.67 -3.01
C PHE A 67 4.48 13.85 -3.03
N VAL A 68 3.78 13.25 -2.07
CA VAL A 68 2.32 13.35 -1.91
C VAL A 68 1.91 13.54 -0.46
N ARG A 69 0.63 13.85 -0.24
CA ARG A 69 0.06 13.91 1.11
C ARG A 69 -0.30 12.49 1.60
N PRO A 70 -0.18 12.23 2.91
CA PRO A 70 -0.70 11.03 3.56
C PRO A 70 -2.10 10.56 3.13
N SER A 71 -3.01 11.50 2.88
CA SER A 71 -4.38 11.22 2.45
C SER A 71 -4.47 10.62 1.04
N GLN A 72 -3.45 10.80 0.21
CA GLN A 72 -3.37 10.27 -1.15
C GLN A 72 -2.78 8.86 -1.19
N LEU A 73 -2.61 8.21 -0.04
CA LEU A 73 -1.97 6.91 0.07
C LEU A 73 -2.88 5.83 0.63
N GLN A 74 -2.78 4.70 -0.04
CA GLN A 74 -3.35 3.43 0.33
C GLN A 74 -2.23 2.42 0.52
N ILE A 75 -2.19 1.79 1.69
CA ILE A 75 -1.16 0.80 2.03
C ILE A 75 -1.48 -0.48 1.27
N LEU A 76 -0.45 -1.06 0.67
CA LEU A 76 -0.50 -2.36 0.03
C LEU A 76 0.28 -3.37 0.88
N ASP A 77 -0.12 -4.63 0.77
CA ASP A 77 0.66 -5.76 1.26
C ASP A 77 1.79 -6.14 0.28
N VAL A 78 2.45 -7.27 0.55
CA VAL A 78 3.55 -7.79 -0.27
C VAL A 78 3.09 -8.29 -1.64
N ASP A 79 1.81 -8.61 -1.78
CA ASP A 79 1.17 -9.06 -3.02
C ASP A 79 0.49 -7.89 -3.77
N ASP A 80 0.82 -6.64 -3.39
CA ASP A 80 0.24 -5.39 -3.86
C ASP A 80 -1.30 -5.29 -3.69
N ASN A 81 -1.88 -6.09 -2.81
CA ASN A 81 -3.29 -6.03 -2.51
C ASN A 81 -3.55 -4.93 -1.47
N PRO A 82 -4.65 -4.16 -1.59
CA PRO A 82 -5.05 -3.20 -0.57
C PRO A 82 -5.13 -3.82 0.82
N MET A 83 -4.30 -3.34 1.73
CA MET A 83 -4.44 -3.71 3.14
C MET A 83 -5.64 -2.94 3.70
N GLU A 84 -6.77 -3.61 3.84
CA GLU A 84 -7.90 -3.03 4.56
C GLU A 84 -7.45 -2.80 6.01
N THR A 85 -7.69 -1.60 6.53
CA THR A 85 -7.19 -1.16 7.84
C THR A 85 -7.97 -1.86 8.96
N SER A 86 -7.71 -3.15 9.16
CA SER A 86 -7.95 -3.84 10.43
C SER A 86 -6.61 -4.06 11.09
N MET A 87 -6.33 -3.17 12.04
CA MET A 87 -5.32 -3.20 13.09
C MET A 87 -4.46 -4.48 13.16
N THR A 88 -3.15 -4.33 12.99
CA THR A 88 -2.21 -5.11 13.81
C THR A 88 -1.00 -4.25 14.13
N THR A 89 -0.93 -3.89 15.39
CA THR A 89 0.16 -3.23 16.09
C THR A 89 1.47 -4.00 15.88
N SER A 90 2.55 -3.23 15.69
CA SER A 90 3.94 -3.51 16.08
C SER A 90 4.35 -4.96 16.26
N SER A 91 5.28 -5.39 15.41
CA SER A 91 6.14 -6.54 15.58
C SER A 91 6.75 -6.61 17.00
N GLU A 92 6.43 -7.65 17.75
CA GLU A 92 7.36 -8.41 18.60
C GLU A 92 6.74 -9.79 18.93
N ASP A 93 7.54 -10.82 18.66
CA ASP A 93 7.56 -12.19 19.16
C ASP A 93 6.36 -13.17 19.13
N THR A 94 6.68 -14.35 18.57
CA THR A 94 6.19 -15.71 18.86
C THR A 94 4.81 -16.21 18.40
N LYS A 95 4.90 -17.30 17.61
CA LYS A 95 4.10 -18.54 17.67
C LYS A 95 2.73 -18.59 16.96
N THR A 96 2.74 -19.37 15.88
CA THR A 96 1.72 -20.36 15.47
C THR A 96 0.25 -19.96 15.55
N SER A 97 -0.40 -19.79 14.39
CA SER A 97 -1.80 -20.23 14.21
C SER A 97 -2.22 -20.23 12.74
N ILE A 98 -2.32 -21.43 12.16
CA ILE A 98 -3.36 -21.76 11.17
C ILE A 98 -4.66 -21.92 12.01
N PRO A 99 -5.82 -21.33 11.65
CA PRO A 99 -6.78 -21.96 10.73
C PRO A 99 -7.61 -20.89 9.93
N ASN A 100 -8.46 -21.17 8.95
CA ASN A 100 -9.28 -22.35 8.71
C ASN A 100 -9.75 -22.38 7.24
N ARG A 101 -9.81 -23.58 6.67
CA ARG A 101 -10.56 -23.89 5.45
C ARG A 101 -12.01 -23.42 5.62
N ARG A 102 -12.55 -22.69 4.65
CA ARG A 102 -13.98 -22.78 4.31
C ARG A 102 -14.13 -23.49 2.97
N LEU A 103 -14.41 -24.79 3.07
CA LEU A 103 -15.16 -25.53 2.04
C LEU A 103 -16.58 -24.94 1.98
N SER A 104 -17.10 -24.73 0.78
CA SER A 104 -18.55 -24.74 0.56
C SER A 104 -18.87 -25.65 -0.63
N SER A 105 -19.18 -26.89 -0.26
CA SER A 105 -20.14 -27.85 -0.82
C SER A 105 -20.52 -27.74 -2.30
N VAL A 106 -20.12 -28.77 -3.05
CA VAL A 106 -20.86 -29.29 -4.21
C VAL A 106 -22.23 -29.77 -3.73
N THR A 107 -23.31 -29.37 -4.38
CA THR A 107 -24.57 -30.13 -4.32
C THR A 107 -25.14 -30.29 -5.73
N VAL A 108 -25.36 -31.57 -6.06
CA VAL A 108 -25.77 -32.15 -7.33
C VAL A 108 -27.29 -32.00 -7.57
N ALA A 109 -27.64 -32.02 -8.85
CA ALA A 109 -28.96 -32.03 -9.48
C ALA A 109 -30.09 -32.78 -8.75
N GLN A 110 -31.31 -32.23 -8.86
CA GLN A 110 -32.56 -33.00 -8.84
C GLN A 110 -33.54 -32.48 -9.90
N ARG A 111 -33.65 -33.23 -11.01
CA ARG A 111 -34.82 -33.20 -11.90
C ARG A 111 -35.90 -34.09 -11.27
N SER A 112 -37.05 -33.52 -10.97
CA SER A 112 -38.24 -34.25 -10.53
C SER A 112 -39.12 -34.62 -11.73
N ARG A 113 -39.49 -35.92 -11.82
CA ARG A 113 -40.65 -36.45 -12.57
C ARG A 113 -41.71 -36.90 -11.56
N PRO A 114 -43.00 -36.73 -11.87
CA PRO A 114 -44.09 -37.67 -11.48
C PRO A 114 -44.93 -38.05 -12.72
N THR A 115 -45.11 -39.32 -13.13
CA THR A 115 -46.03 -40.39 -12.69
C THR A 115 -47.53 -40.01 -12.59
N THR A 116 -48.29 -40.20 -13.68
CA THR A 116 -49.44 -41.12 -13.87
C THR A 116 -49.88 -41.04 -15.32
#